data_AF-A0A502SF43-F1
#
_entry.id   AF-A0A502SF43-F1
#
_cell.length_a   1.000
_cell.length_b   1.000
_cell.length_c   1.000
_cell.angle_alpha   90.00
_cell.angle_beta   90.00
_cell.angle_gamma   90.00
#
_symmetry.space_group_name_H-M   'P 1'
#
loop_
_entity.id
_entity.type
_entity.pdbx_description
1 polymer ?
#
loop_
_entity_poly.entity_id
_entity_poly.type
_entity_poly.pdbx_seq_one_letter_code
_entity_poly.pdbx_strand_id
1 'polypeptide(L)'
;MDRRRKTFDKGGHNPQRGQRVAVAGLTVIATRSNPGRFLLEDSNSRGAPPIPDDRFAPLRERFLARCADQLAELKAAHQAPPLPGNEPLIRVAHSLAGAAGTFGFAEISERASILEMLLVERADGGSVHAALGALIAEIERTLA
;
A
#
# COMPACT_ATOMS: atom_id res chain seq x y z
N MET A 1 -60.21 -38.78 3.35
CA MET A 1 -60.47 -37.33 3.20
C MET A 1 -60.04 -36.66 4.48
N ASP A 2 -58.92 -35.92 4.52
CA ASP A 2 -58.89 -34.53 5.02
C ASP A 2 -57.53 -33.90 4.72
N ARG A 3 -57.56 -32.61 4.41
CA ARG A 3 -56.45 -31.76 3.98
C ARG A 3 -55.91 -31.07 5.22
N ARG A 4 -54.59 -30.83 5.34
CA ARG A 4 -54.05 -29.49 5.70
C ARG A 4 -52.52 -29.42 5.68
N ARG A 5 -52.09 -28.53 4.77
CA ARG A 5 -50.83 -27.79 4.61
C ARG A 5 -50.00 -27.52 5.88
N LYS A 6 -48.67 -27.68 5.72
CA LYS A 6 -47.58 -26.78 6.17
C LYS A 6 -46.43 -26.98 5.17
N THR A 7 -46.17 -26.13 4.17
CA THR A 7 -45.55 -24.79 4.14
C THR A 7 -44.10 -24.73 4.64
N PHE A 8 -43.22 -24.26 3.72
CA PHE A 8 -41.79 -23.90 3.84
C PHE A 8 -40.82 -25.10 3.94
N ASP A 9 -39.78 -25.20 3.11
CA ASP A 9 -38.80 -24.16 2.78
C ASP A 9 -38.31 -24.22 1.31
N LYS A 10 -38.20 -23.05 0.67
CA LYS A 10 -37.60 -22.86 -0.66
C LYS A 10 -36.12 -22.48 -0.49
N GLY A 11 -35.24 -23.47 -0.41
CA GLY A 11 -33.80 -23.26 -0.53
C GLY A 11 -33.38 -23.14 -2.00
N GLY A 12 -33.39 -21.90 -2.51
CA GLY A 12 -32.91 -21.56 -3.85
C GLY A 12 -31.45 -21.94 -4.05
N HIS A 13 -31.20 -22.80 -5.03
CA HIS A 13 -29.88 -23.01 -5.59
C HIS A 13 -29.63 -22.01 -6.72
N ASN A 14 -28.35 -21.64 -6.88
CA ASN A 14 -27.70 -20.95 -8.00
C ASN A 14 -27.49 -19.43 -7.83
N PRO A 15 -26.50 -18.82 -8.51
CA PRO A 15 -25.04 -19.09 -8.55
C PRO A 15 -24.24 -17.82 -8.20
N GLN A 16 -23.12 -17.92 -7.49
CA GLN A 16 -22.02 -16.95 -7.65
C GLN A 16 -20.67 -17.65 -7.58
N ARG A 17 -20.20 -18.11 -8.74
CA ARG A 17 -18.82 -18.55 -8.95
C ARG A 17 -18.31 -17.83 -10.18
N GLY A 18 -17.40 -16.88 -9.99
CA GLY A 18 -16.74 -16.20 -11.11
C GLY A 18 -16.31 -14.76 -10.87
N GLN A 19 -15.74 -14.41 -9.72
CA GLN A 19 -14.94 -13.20 -9.62
C GLN A 19 -13.47 -13.57 -9.85
N ARG A 20 -13.05 -13.45 -11.12
CA ARG A 20 -11.64 -13.45 -11.49
C ARG A 20 -11.05 -12.14 -10.98
N VAL A 21 -10.40 -12.20 -9.83
CA VAL A 21 -9.56 -11.10 -9.36
C VAL A 21 -8.35 -11.08 -10.28
N ALA A 22 -8.30 -10.10 -11.17
CA ALA A 22 -7.10 -9.79 -11.92
C ALA A 22 -6.04 -9.35 -10.89
N VAL A 23 -5.10 -10.25 -10.61
CA VAL A 23 -3.87 -9.92 -9.88
C VAL A 23 -3.09 -8.96 -10.76
N ALA A 24 -3.19 -7.66 -10.44
CA ALA A 24 -2.28 -6.65 -10.96
C ALA A 24 -0.91 -6.88 -10.32
N GLY A 25 -0.19 -7.89 -10.82
CA GLY A 25 1.24 -8.00 -10.63
C GLY A 25 1.90 -6.87 -11.42
N LEU A 26 2.19 -5.76 -10.75
CA LEU A 26 3.09 -4.77 -11.31
C LEU A 26 4.50 -5.11 -10.83
N THR A 27 5.15 -5.92 -11.65
CA THR A 27 6.57 -6.27 -11.57
C THR A 27 7.41 -5.00 -11.49
N VAL A 28 8.15 -4.87 -10.39
CA VAL A 28 9.34 -4.02 -10.30
C VAL A 28 10.36 -4.54 -11.31
N ILE A 29 10.73 -3.71 -12.28
CA ILE A 29 11.97 -3.92 -13.05
C ILE A 29 12.76 -2.62 -13.05
N ALA A 30 13.72 -2.58 -12.13
CA ALA A 30 14.88 -1.73 -12.21
C ALA A 30 15.86 -2.30 -13.26
N THR A 31 16.66 -1.38 -13.81
CA THR A 31 17.91 -1.56 -14.56
C THR A 31 17.82 -1.80 -16.08
N ARG A 32 18.28 -0.79 -16.84
CA ARG A 32 19.28 -0.89 -17.92
C ARG A 32 19.67 0.55 -18.31
N SER A 33 20.91 0.94 -18.01
CA SER A 33 22.04 0.86 -18.96
C SER A 33 21.91 1.92 -20.06
N ASN A 34 22.58 3.05 -19.83
CA ASN A 34 22.76 4.13 -20.80
C ASN A 34 24.08 3.92 -21.53
N PRO A 35 24.05 3.64 -22.84
CA PRO A 35 25.14 4.07 -23.70
C PRO A 35 24.60 4.76 -24.96
N GLY A 36 25.08 5.99 -25.18
CA GLY A 36 25.09 6.61 -26.50
C GLY A 36 24.07 7.73 -26.69
N ARG A 37 24.40 8.95 -26.24
CA ARG A 37 23.85 10.17 -26.82
C ARG A 37 24.90 10.81 -27.73
N PHE A 38 24.75 10.52 -29.02
CA PHE A 38 25.38 11.21 -30.13
C PHE A 38 24.76 12.60 -30.30
N LEU A 39 25.55 13.56 -30.79
CA LEU A 39 25.25 14.98 -30.98
C LEU A 39 23.84 15.31 -31.51
N LEU A 40 23.26 16.41 -31.02
CA LEU A 40 23.02 17.60 -31.85
C LEU A 40 22.84 18.84 -30.95
N GLU A 41 23.68 19.83 -31.25
CA GLU A 41 23.61 21.22 -30.80
C GLU A 41 22.34 21.88 -31.35
N ASP A 42 21.62 22.67 -30.55
CA ASP A 42 20.84 23.78 -31.10
C ASP A 42 20.80 24.94 -30.11
N SER A 43 21.36 26.04 -30.58
CA SER A 43 21.42 27.34 -29.90
C SER A 43 20.05 28.01 -30.01
N ASN A 44 19.54 28.65 -28.95
CA ASN A 44 18.92 29.98 -28.96
C ASN A 44 18.04 30.23 -27.71
N SER A 45 18.48 31.17 -26.88
CA SER A 45 17.71 32.24 -26.23
C SER A 45 16.26 31.96 -25.79
N ARG A 46 16.07 31.88 -24.46
CA ARG A 46 15.09 32.66 -23.66
C ARG A 46 15.24 32.22 -22.21
N GLY A 47 15.44 33.17 -21.29
CA GLY A 47 15.44 32.89 -19.86
C GLY A 47 14.11 32.29 -19.43
N ALA A 48 14.07 30.98 -19.24
CA ALA A 48 13.14 30.38 -18.30
C ALA A 48 13.76 30.54 -16.91
N PRO A 49 13.01 31.02 -15.89
CA PRO A 49 13.49 30.89 -14.52
C PRO A 49 13.81 29.41 -14.28
N PRO A 50 14.85 29.08 -13.48
CA PRO A 50 15.07 27.70 -13.09
C PRO A 50 13.83 27.30 -12.29
N ILE A 51 12.97 26.47 -12.85
CA ILE A 51 11.95 25.77 -12.06
C ILE A 51 12.52 24.38 -11.78
N PRO A 52 13.40 24.17 -10.78
CA PRO A 52 13.43 22.90 -10.09
C PRO A 52 12.24 22.89 -9.13
N ASP A 53 11.03 22.98 -9.67
CA ASP A 53 9.84 22.55 -8.94
C ASP A 53 10.00 21.05 -8.92
N ASP A 54 10.38 20.54 -7.76
CA ASP A 54 10.22 19.14 -7.48
C ASP A 54 8.71 18.84 -7.63
N ARG A 55 8.31 18.39 -8.82
CA ARG A 55 6.91 18.14 -9.21
C ARG A 55 6.21 17.17 -8.25
N PHE A 56 7.02 16.42 -7.50
CA PHE A 56 6.58 15.50 -6.48
C PHE A 56 6.46 16.15 -5.09
N ALA A 57 6.94 17.36 -4.84
CA ALA A 57 6.78 18.08 -3.57
C ALA A 57 5.31 18.10 -3.07
N PRO A 58 4.31 18.55 -3.85
CA PRO A 58 2.91 18.51 -3.40
C PRO A 58 2.37 17.09 -3.23
N LEU A 59 2.93 16.11 -3.94
CA LEU A 59 2.55 14.69 -3.81
C LEU A 59 3.16 14.07 -2.55
N ARG A 60 4.40 14.44 -2.19
CA ARG A 60 5.06 14.08 -0.93
C ARG A 60 4.31 14.64 0.25
N GLU A 61 3.93 15.91 0.22
CA GLU A 61 3.11 16.53 1.28
C GLU A 61 1.78 15.80 1.47
N ARG A 62 1.09 15.45 0.37
CA ARG A 62 -0.13 14.63 0.43
C ARG A 62 0.10 13.24 1.00
N PHE A 63 1.23 12.62 0.66
CA PHE A 63 1.62 11.34 1.23
C PHE A 63 1.88 11.45 2.73
N LEU A 64 2.56 12.50 3.19
CA LEU A 64 2.82 12.74 4.62
C LEU A 64 1.52 13.01 5.39
N ALA A 65 0.63 13.84 4.85
CA ALA A 65 -0.70 14.06 5.44
C ALA A 65 -1.46 12.74 5.59
N ARG A 66 -1.46 11.90 4.54
CA ARG A 66 -2.03 10.56 4.59
C ARG A 66 -1.35 9.67 5.63
N CYS A 67 -0.02 9.71 5.75
CA CYS A 67 0.70 8.96 6.77
C CYS A 67 0.28 9.38 8.18
N ALA A 68 0.07 10.67 8.42
CA ALA A 68 -0.44 11.18 9.69
C ALA A 68 -1.86 10.66 10.01
N ASP A 69 -2.76 10.65 9.02
CA ASP A 69 -4.10 10.08 9.19
C ASP A 69 -4.05 8.57 9.49
N GLN A 70 -3.26 7.82 8.71
CA GLN A 70 -3.12 6.37 8.87
C GLN A 70 -2.35 5.98 10.14
N LEU A 71 -1.52 6.86 10.69
CA LEU A 71 -0.76 6.62 11.92
C LEU A 71 -1.69 6.34 13.11
N ALA A 72 -2.82 7.03 13.21
CA ALA A 72 -3.81 6.79 14.25
C ALA A 72 -4.40 5.37 14.16
N GLU A 73 -4.71 4.91 12.95
CA GLU A 73 -5.21 3.56 12.69
C GLU A 73 -4.16 2.49 12.99
N LEU A 74 -2.92 2.70 12.56
CA LEU A 74 -1.80 1.78 12.82
C LEU A 74 -1.53 1.65 14.33
N LYS A 75 -1.58 2.77 15.07
CA LYS A 75 -1.44 2.76 16.53
C LYS A 75 -2.59 2.01 17.21
N ALA A 76 -3.83 2.21 16.78
CA ALA A 76 -4.97 1.47 17.31
C ALA A 76 -4.83 -0.04 17.05
N ALA A 77 -4.40 -0.42 15.85
CA ALA A 77 -4.13 -1.82 15.51
C ALA A 77 -2.96 -2.42 16.32
N HIS A 78 -1.97 -1.61 16.68
CA HIS A 78 -0.85 -2.03 17.51
C HIS A 78 -1.26 -2.29 18.96
N GLN A 79 -2.23 -1.55 19.51
CA GLN A 79 -2.72 -1.73 20.88
C GLN A 79 -3.80 -2.81 21.01
N ALA A 80 -4.44 -3.21 19.90
CA ALA A 80 -5.49 -4.21 19.90
C ALA A 80 -4.91 -5.65 19.79
N PRO A 81 -5.57 -6.66 20.39
CA PRO A 81 -5.23 -8.06 20.12
C PRO A 81 -5.37 -8.37 18.62
N PRO A 82 -4.54 -9.25 18.04
CA PRO A 82 -4.63 -9.59 16.63
C PRO A 82 -6.03 -10.14 16.31
N LEU A 83 -6.83 -9.32 15.64
CA LEU A 83 -8.16 -9.68 15.20
C LEU A 83 -8.06 -10.67 14.03
N PRO A 84 -8.98 -11.65 13.93
CA PRO A 84 -9.00 -12.57 12.79
C PRO A 84 -9.42 -11.81 11.52
N GLY A 85 -8.43 -11.32 10.78
CA GLY A 85 -8.63 -10.60 9.52
C GLY A 85 -7.62 -9.47 9.31
N ASN A 86 -6.45 -9.81 8.78
CA ASN A 86 -5.38 -8.84 8.51
C ASN A 86 -5.49 -8.16 7.14
N GLU A 87 -6.49 -8.49 6.33
CA GLU A 87 -6.72 -7.92 5.00
C GLU A 87 -6.71 -6.37 4.92
N PRO A 88 -7.32 -5.61 5.85
CA PRO A 88 -7.18 -4.16 5.82
C PRO A 88 -5.74 -3.71 6.09
N LEU A 89 -5.03 -4.35 7.02
CA LEU A 89 -3.66 -3.99 7.37
C LEU A 89 -2.66 -4.36 6.25
N ILE A 90 -2.86 -5.50 5.58
CA ILE A 90 -2.10 -5.91 4.38
C ILE A 90 -2.23 -4.85 3.29
N ARG A 91 -3.45 -4.39 3.01
CA ARG A 91 -3.68 -3.34 1.98
C ARG A 91 -3.03 -2.01 2.35
N VAL A 92 -3.05 -1.63 3.62
CA VAL A 92 -2.37 -0.42 4.10
C VAL A 92 -0.85 -0.55 3.95
N ALA A 93 -0.26 -1.67 4.39
CA ALA A 93 1.16 -1.94 4.28
C ALA A 93 1.62 -1.95 2.80
N HIS A 94 0.91 -2.66 1.94
CA HIS A 94 1.15 -2.69 0.49
C HIS A 94 1.10 -1.29 -0.13
N SER A 95 0.07 -0.51 0.19
CA SER A 95 -0.09 0.85 -0.32
C SER A 95 1.02 1.78 0.15
N LEU A 96 1.44 1.67 1.42
CA LEU A 96 2.52 2.47 1.98
C LEU A 96 3.85 2.09 1.33
N ALA A 97 4.13 0.80 1.16
CA ALA A 97 5.34 0.32 0.49
C ALA A 97 5.52 0.95 -0.90
N GLY A 98 4.48 0.87 -1.73
CA GLY A 98 4.52 1.39 -3.10
C GLY A 98 4.59 2.92 -3.18
N ALA A 99 3.79 3.62 -2.37
CA ALA A 99 3.77 5.08 -2.37
C ALA A 99 5.08 5.66 -1.81
N ALA A 100 5.56 5.14 -0.68
CA ALA A 100 6.80 5.58 -0.04
C ALA A 100 8.00 5.43 -0.99
N GLY A 101 8.11 4.29 -1.69
CA GLY A 101 9.19 4.04 -2.65
C GLY A 101 9.17 5.00 -3.84
N THR A 102 7.98 5.38 -4.33
CA THR A 102 7.82 6.33 -5.44
C THR A 102 8.23 7.75 -5.04
N PHE A 103 8.01 8.11 -3.77
CA PHE A 103 8.20 9.45 -3.25
C PHE A 103 9.56 9.68 -2.56
N GLY A 104 10.39 8.64 -2.45
CA GLY A 104 11.75 8.73 -1.89
C GLY A 104 11.86 8.41 -0.40
N PHE A 105 10.84 7.79 0.21
CA PHE A 105 10.85 7.33 1.60
C PHE A 105 11.23 5.84 1.67
N ALA A 106 12.48 5.52 1.38
CA ALA A 106 12.95 4.14 1.26
C ALA A 106 12.74 3.35 2.57
N GLU A 107 12.98 3.99 3.70
CA GLU A 107 12.89 3.43 5.05
C GLU A 107 11.46 3.08 5.47
N ILE A 108 10.48 3.92 5.07
CA ILE A 108 9.05 3.63 5.24
C ILE A 108 8.65 2.50 4.29
N SER A 109 9.12 2.54 3.05
CA SER A 109 8.80 1.55 2.03
C SER A 109 9.24 0.15 2.46
N GLU A 110 10.49 0.00 2.90
CA GLU A 110 11.07 -1.26 3.35
C GLU A 110 10.31 -1.84 4.55
N ARG A 111 10.05 -1.03 5.57
CA ARG A 111 9.32 -1.48 6.76
C ARG A 111 7.88 -1.88 6.46
N ALA A 112 7.22 -1.15 5.56
CA ALA A 112 5.88 -1.48 5.12
C ALA A 112 5.87 -2.81 4.33
N SER A 113 6.87 -3.07 3.47
CA SER A 113 7.03 -4.36 2.78
C SER A 113 7.29 -5.52 3.73
N ILE A 114 8.13 -5.32 4.77
CA ILE A 114 8.37 -6.35 5.79
C ILE A 114 7.06 -6.68 6.53
N LEU A 115 6.31 -5.66 6.94
CA LEU A 115 5.01 -5.85 7.59
C LEU A 115 4.03 -6.58 6.67
N GLU A 116 3.92 -6.17 5.41
CA GLU A 116 3.06 -6.83 4.41
C GLU A 116 3.40 -8.32 4.28
N MET A 117 4.68 -8.65 4.11
CA MET A 117 5.17 -10.02 4.00
C MET A 117 4.78 -10.85 5.22
N LEU A 118 5.03 -10.36 6.44
CA LEU A 118 4.70 -11.08 7.67
C LEU A 118 3.19 -11.31 7.81
N LEU A 119 2.36 -10.37 7.37
CA LEU A 119 0.90 -10.52 7.39
C LEU A 119 0.39 -11.52 6.35
N VAL A 120 0.97 -11.52 5.14
CA VAL A 120 0.64 -12.47 4.06
C VAL A 120 1.07 -13.89 4.42
N GLU A 121 2.27 -14.04 4.98
CA GLU A 121 2.82 -15.33 5.43
C GLU A 121 2.18 -15.85 6.72
N ARG A 122 1.31 -15.05 7.36
CA ARG A 122 0.68 -15.37 8.65
C ARG A 122 1.72 -15.70 9.72
N ALA A 123 2.77 -14.88 9.77
CA ALA A 123 3.78 -14.94 10.82
C ALA A 123 3.14 -14.79 12.21
N ASP A 124 3.91 -15.11 13.25
CA ASP A 124 3.45 -14.98 14.62
C ASP A 124 3.09 -13.53 14.97
N GLY A 125 2.15 -13.37 15.89
CA GLY A 125 1.67 -12.04 16.31
C GLY A 125 2.78 -11.16 16.90
N GLY A 126 3.84 -11.74 17.47
CA GLY A 126 4.99 -11.00 18.00
C GLY A 126 5.81 -10.34 16.89
N SER A 127 6.15 -11.11 15.85
CA SER A 127 6.85 -10.62 14.66
C SER A 127 6.04 -9.53 13.94
N VAL A 128 4.74 -9.76 13.75
CA VAL A 128 3.82 -8.76 13.15
C VAL A 128 3.76 -7.49 14.00
N HIS A 129 3.63 -7.63 15.32
CA HIS A 129 3.56 -6.49 16.24
C HIS A 129 4.86 -5.69 16.26
N ALA A 130 6.02 -6.37 16.26
CA ALA A 130 7.33 -5.72 16.18
C ALA A 130 7.51 -4.95 14.86
N ALA A 131 7.14 -5.56 13.72
CA ALA A 131 7.21 -4.90 12.42
C ALA A 131 6.25 -3.70 12.32
N LEU A 132 5.03 -3.83 12.86
CA LEU A 132 4.07 -2.74 12.94
C LEU A 132 4.60 -1.58 13.80
N GLY A 133 5.20 -1.87 14.95
CA GLY A 133 5.84 -0.87 15.81
C GLY A 133 7.01 -0.16 15.10
N ALA A 134 7.84 -0.90 14.37
CA ALA A 134 8.93 -0.33 13.59
C ALA A 134 8.43 0.61 12.47
N LEU A 135 7.35 0.25 11.78
CA LEU A 135 6.73 1.09 10.75
C LEU A 135 6.16 2.39 11.37
N ILE A 136 5.45 2.28 12.50
CA ILE A 136 4.91 3.43 13.23
C ILE A 136 6.05 4.40 13.62
N ALA A 137 7.13 3.89 14.20
CA ALA A 137 8.25 4.72 14.64
C ALA A 137 8.94 5.45 13.47
N GLU A 138 9.05 4.81 12.30
CA GLU A 138 9.64 5.46 11.13
C GLU A 138 8.72 6.53 10.53
N ILE A 139 7.40 6.28 10.50
CA ILE A 139 6.42 7.30 10.10
C ILE A 139 6.49 8.49 11.05
N GLU A 140 6.56 8.27 12.37
CA GLU A 140 6.70 9.34 13.36
C GLU A 140 7.97 10.17 13.16
N ARG A 141 9.11 9.51 12.93
CA ARG A 141 10.38 10.20 12.66
C ARG A 141 10.29 11.08 11.40
N THR A 142 9.61 10.59 10.37
CA THR A 142 9.48 11.30 9.09
C THR A 142 8.54 12.51 9.19
N LEU A 143 7.60 12.49 10.14
CA LEU A 143 6.64 13.58 10.37
C LEU A 143 7.11 14.63 11.39
N ALA A 144 8.19 14.36 12.12
CA ALA A 144 8.79 15.25 13.13
C ALA A 144 9.71 16.30 12.51
#